data_AF-A0A7V3JRS9-F1
#
_entry.id   AF-A0A7V3JRS9-F1
#
_cell.length_a   1.000
_cell.length_b   1.000
_cell.length_c   1.000
_cell.angle_alpha   90.00
_cell.angle_beta   90.00
_cell.angle_gamma   90.00
#
_symmetry.space_group_name_H-M   'P 1'
#
loop_
_entity.id
_entity.type
_entity.pdbx_description
1 polymer ?
#
loop_
_entity_poly.entity_id
_entity_poly.type
_entity_poly.pdbx_seq_one_letter_code
_entity_poly.pdbx_strand_id
1 'polypeptide(L)'
;MLSKSWYRALEEVQKLANDSTPVEIVEDKINKKGIYCDPWEKKVYIGTEIADSEFYGMQIYVLAHELSHIKEGLVARILQLYFPILKKKYEKKANTFAKKILLKKYGLPTALEIYKNIIYEFYIKDINDSKKKFDKSLEKRGFNPEIFNFYQYLQLLPLENEFDEKKLR
;
A
#
# COMPACT_ATOMS: atom_id res chain seq x y z
N MET A 1 -13.14 4.98 14.60
CA MET A 1 -12.39 6.04 15.30
C MET A 1 -10.93 5.67 15.15
N LEU A 2 -10.12 6.45 14.44
CA LEU A 2 -8.71 6.10 14.20
C LEU A 2 -7.97 5.70 15.47
N SER A 3 -7.38 4.51 15.45
CA SER A 3 -6.53 4.06 16.55
C SER A 3 -5.36 5.03 16.77
N LYS A 4 -5.03 5.29 18.04
CA LYS A 4 -3.87 6.13 18.42
C LYS A 4 -2.55 5.59 17.87
N SER A 5 -2.49 4.31 17.49
CA SER A 5 -1.32 3.71 16.87
C SER A 5 -0.99 4.32 15.50
N TRP A 6 -1.97 4.77 14.71
CA TRP A 6 -1.72 5.38 13.40
C TRP A 6 -0.91 6.68 13.49
N TYR A 7 -1.23 7.55 14.46
CA TYR A 7 -0.50 8.79 14.69
C TYR A 7 0.95 8.51 15.14
N ARG A 8 1.13 7.56 16.05
CA ARG A 8 2.47 7.11 16.48
C ARG A 8 3.27 6.52 15.32
N ALA A 9 2.61 5.76 14.45
CA ALA A 9 3.24 5.19 13.26
C ALA A 9 3.71 6.29 12.30
N LEU A 10 2.91 7.34 12.10
CA LEU A 10 3.29 8.48 11.25
C LEU A 10 4.49 9.23 11.81
N GLU A 11 4.49 9.54 13.11
CA GLU A 11 5.63 10.18 13.79
C GLU A 11 6.92 9.36 13.62
N GLU A 12 6.82 8.03 13.77
CA GLU A 12 7.95 7.12 13.59
C GLU A 12 8.45 7.10 12.13
N VAL A 13 7.53 7.03 11.16
CA VAL A 13 7.87 7.07 9.73
C VAL A 13 8.59 8.38 9.39
N GLN A 14 8.05 9.52 9.81
CA GLN A 14 8.64 10.84 9.60
C GLN A 14 10.03 10.93 10.22
N LYS A 15 10.21 10.44 11.46
CA LYS A 15 11.51 10.37 12.13
C LYS A 15 12.52 9.51 11.37
N LEU A 16 12.16 8.29 10.97
CA LEU A 16 13.03 7.36 10.24
C LEU A 16 13.37 7.84 8.81
N ALA A 17 12.47 8.63 8.22
CA ALA A 17 12.65 9.27 6.94
C ALA A 17 13.46 10.58 7.02
N ASN A 18 13.70 11.10 8.23
CA ASN A 18 14.20 12.46 8.46
C ASN A 18 13.35 13.49 7.68
N ASP A 19 12.03 13.39 7.85
CA ASP A 19 11.04 14.13 7.07
C ASP A 19 10.09 14.89 8.00
N SER A 20 9.88 16.17 7.72
CA SER A 20 9.00 17.07 8.48
C SER A 20 7.78 17.51 7.69
N THR A 21 7.45 16.84 6.58
CA THR A 21 6.27 17.13 5.76
C THR A 21 5.03 16.99 6.65
N PRO A 22 4.24 18.05 6.83
CA PRO A 22 3.02 17.97 7.62
C PRO A 22 2.02 17.10 6.88
N VAL A 23 1.70 15.95 7.47
CA VAL A 23 0.72 14.99 6.94
C VAL A 23 -0.35 14.80 7.99
N GLU A 24 -1.60 14.85 7.56
CA GLU A 24 -2.77 14.57 8.40
C GLU A 24 -3.33 13.18 8.05
N ILE A 25 -3.70 12.40 9.07
CA ILE A 25 -4.36 11.10 8.88
C ILE A 25 -5.85 11.29 9.10
N VAL A 26 -6.66 10.85 8.14
CA VAL A 26 -8.12 11.01 8.14
C VAL A 26 -8.79 9.65 8.04
N GLU A 27 -9.81 9.43 8.88
CA GLU A 27 -10.65 8.23 8.77
C GLU A 27 -11.65 8.43 7.64
N ASP A 28 -11.59 7.57 6.62
CA ASP A 28 -12.53 7.60 5.51
C ASP A 28 -13.75 6.71 5.80
N LYS A 29 -14.88 7.39 6.10
CA LYS A 29 -16.17 6.74 6.38
C LYS A 29 -16.89 6.23 5.14
N ILE A 30 -16.48 6.67 3.95
CA ILE A 30 -17.08 6.30 2.67
C ILE A 30 -16.32 5.11 2.09
N ASN A 31 -15.00 5.22 1.94
CA ASN A 31 -14.16 4.14 1.45
C ASN A 31 -13.69 3.23 2.60
N LYS A 32 -14.55 2.29 2.99
CA LYS A 32 -14.32 1.45 4.18
C LYS A 32 -13.05 0.58 4.12
N LYS A 33 -12.55 0.24 2.94
CA LYS A 33 -11.44 -0.72 2.73
C LYS A 33 -10.19 -0.11 2.08
N GLY A 34 -10.23 1.16 1.70
CA GLY A 34 -9.13 1.79 0.98
C GLY A 34 -8.11 2.42 1.91
N ILE A 35 -6.88 2.53 1.43
CA ILE A 35 -5.90 3.50 1.94
C ILE A 35 -5.36 4.26 0.74
N TYR A 36 -5.33 5.58 0.83
CA TYR A 36 -4.84 6.43 -0.25
C TYR A 36 -4.43 7.79 0.31
N CYS A 37 -3.53 8.48 -0.38
CA CYS A 37 -3.23 9.88 -0.09
C CYS A 37 -3.91 10.86 -1.05
N ASP A 38 -4.13 12.06 -0.52
CA ASP A 38 -4.28 13.28 -1.30
C ASP A 38 -2.99 14.11 -1.16
N PRO A 39 -2.14 14.15 -2.20
CA PRO A 39 -0.92 14.96 -2.21
C PRO A 39 -1.15 16.48 -2.11
N TRP A 40 -2.34 16.97 -2.49
CA TRP A 40 -2.68 18.40 -2.44
C TRP A 40 -2.92 18.85 -1.01
N GLU A 41 -3.80 18.13 -0.31
CA GLU A 41 -4.13 18.42 1.09
C GLU A 41 -3.13 17.83 2.08
N LYS A 42 -2.16 17.05 1.58
CA LYS A 42 -1.19 16.28 2.39
C LYS A 42 -1.90 15.40 3.42
N LYS A 43 -2.96 14.72 2.97
CA LYS A 43 -3.76 13.83 3.79
C LYS A 43 -3.55 12.38 3.39
N VAL A 44 -3.57 11.49 4.37
CA VAL A 44 -3.69 10.05 4.17
C VAL A 44 -5.03 9.60 4.71
N TYR A 45 -5.85 9.04 3.83
CA TYR A 45 -7.18 8.53 4.14
C TYR A 45 -7.11 7.04 4.42
N ILE A 46 -7.68 6.62 5.55
CA ILE A 46 -7.71 5.23 6.00
C ILE A 46 -9.15 4.79 6.17
N GLY A 47 -9.55 3.76 5.44
CA GLY A 47 -10.88 3.20 5.52
C GLY A 47 -11.22 2.65 6.89
N THR A 48 -12.49 2.77 7.29
CA THR A 48 -12.97 2.37 8.62
C THR A 48 -12.69 0.92 9.00
N GLU A 49 -12.66 -0.03 8.05
CA GLU A 49 -12.36 -1.44 8.34
C GLU A 49 -10.87 -1.69 8.61
N ILE A 50 -10.00 -0.72 8.26
CA ILE A 50 -8.55 -0.78 8.46
C ILE A 50 -8.12 0.15 9.61
N ALA A 51 -8.92 1.18 9.90
CA ALA A 51 -8.66 2.17 10.94
C ALA A 51 -8.40 1.56 12.33
N ASP A 52 -9.04 0.43 12.62
CA ASP A 52 -8.93 -0.30 13.89
C ASP A 52 -7.83 -1.38 13.88
N SER A 53 -7.09 -1.54 12.77
CA SER A 53 -6.05 -2.56 12.67
C SER A 53 -4.93 -2.34 13.70
N GLU A 54 -4.64 -3.38 14.48
CA GLU A 54 -3.55 -3.37 15.47
C GLU A 54 -2.20 -3.77 14.87
N PHE A 55 -2.15 -4.13 13.57
CA PHE A 55 -0.91 -4.56 12.93
C PHE A 55 0.03 -3.37 12.66
N TYR A 56 0.80 -2.98 13.66
CA TYR A 56 1.64 -1.78 13.63
C TYR A 56 2.66 -1.77 12.48
N GLY A 57 3.22 -2.93 12.12
CA GLY A 57 4.14 -3.05 10.98
C GLY A 57 3.49 -2.66 9.65
N MET A 58 2.22 -3.01 9.44
CA MET A 58 1.44 -2.56 8.29
C MET A 58 1.23 -1.06 8.30
N GLN A 59 0.89 -0.48 9.46
CA GLN A 59 0.68 0.97 9.57
C GLN A 59 1.93 1.74 9.15
N ILE A 60 3.10 1.34 9.65
CA ILE A 60 4.41 1.92 9.28
C ILE A 60 4.64 1.81 7.78
N TYR A 61 4.40 0.63 7.19
CA TYR A 61 4.63 0.40 5.76
C TYR A 61 3.73 1.28 4.89
N VAL A 62 2.43 1.27 5.15
CA VAL A 62 1.45 2.01 4.35
C VAL A 62 1.67 3.50 4.49
N LEU A 63 1.87 4.03 5.70
CA LEU A 63 2.13 5.45 5.89
C LEU A 63 3.43 5.88 5.20
N ALA A 64 4.48 5.05 5.22
CA ALA A 64 5.70 5.34 4.46
C ALA A 64 5.44 5.34 2.95
N HIS A 65 4.66 4.38 2.44
CA HIS A 65 4.27 4.32 1.03
C HIS A 65 3.51 5.59 0.62
N GLU A 66 2.46 5.96 1.34
CA GLU A 66 1.65 7.14 1.05
C GLU A 66 2.41 8.45 1.23
N LEU A 67 3.31 8.54 2.23
CA LEU A 67 4.20 9.69 2.39
C LEU A 67 5.11 9.86 1.17
N SER A 68 5.57 8.77 0.55
CA SER A 68 6.34 8.85 -0.70
C SER A 68 5.53 9.50 -1.82
N HIS A 69 4.25 9.16 -1.96
CA HIS A 69 3.37 9.77 -2.97
C HIS A 69 3.10 11.25 -2.67
N ILE A 70 2.87 11.61 -1.40
CA ILE A 70 2.71 13.02 -0.99
C ILE A 70 3.94 13.85 -1.36
N LYS A 71 5.15 13.31 -1.12
CA LYS A 71 6.42 13.98 -1.44
C LYS A 71 6.67 14.16 -2.93
N GLU A 72 6.11 13.30 -3.76
CA GLU A 72 6.19 13.43 -5.22
C GLU A 72 5.31 14.57 -5.74
N GLY A 73 4.27 14.93 -4.97
CA GLY A 73 3.42 16.08 -5.23
C GLY A 73 2.42 15.87 -6.36
N LEU A 74 1.57 16.88 -6.56
CA LEU A 74 0.44 16.81 -7.47
C LEU A 74 0.83 16.50 -8.92
N VAL A 75 1.87 17.16 -9.44
CA VAL A 75 2.29 17.00 -10.85
C VAL A 75 2.67 15.54 -11.14
N ALA A 76 3.41 14.90 -10.23
CA ALA A 76 3.75 13.49 -10.39
C ALA A 76 2.49 12.61 -10.38
N ARG A 77 1.51 12.90 -9.51
CA ARG A 77 0.27 12.12 -9.45
C ARG A 77 -0.59 12.29 -10.71
N ILE A 78 -0.69 13.51 -11.25
CA ILE A 78 -1.36 13.77 -12.54
C ILE A 78 -0.68 12.96 -13.64
N LEU A 79 0.65 13.00 -13.73
CA LEU A 79 1.39 12.21 -14.73
C LEU A 79 1.16 10.70 -14.59
N GLN A 80 1.00 10.18 -13.36
CA GLN A 80 0.66 8.76 -13.14
C GLN A 80 -0.72 8.38 -13.68
N LEU A 81 -1.70 9.30 -13.67
CA LEU A 81 -3.04 9.04 -14.21
C LEU A 81 -3.04 8.89 -15.72
N TYR A 82 -2.24 9.71 -16.42
CA TYR A 82 -2.20 9.72 -17.88
C TYR A 82 -1.14 8.78 -18.49
N PHE A 83 -0.13 8.39 -17.72
CA PHE A 83 0.99 7.56 -18.21
C PHE A 83 1.19 6.30 -17.34
N PRO A 84 0.67 5.13 -17.76
CA PRO A 84 0.75 3.88 -17.00
C PRO A 84 2.19 3.44 -16.65
N ILE A 85 3.15 3.73 -17.53
CA ILE A 85 4.58 3.44 -17.31
C ILE A 85 5.10 4.26 -16.12
N LEU A 86 4.68 5.52 -16.00
CA LEU A 86 5.05 6.38 -14.88
C LEU A 86 4.39 5.87 -13.59
N LYS A 87 3.09 5.50 -13.63
CA LYS A 87 2.42 4.87 -12.48
C LYS A 87 3.24 3.71 -11.91
N LYS A 88 3.63 2.75 -12.74
CA LYS A 88 4.44 1.59 -12.28
C LYS A 88 5.78 2.01 -11.66
N LYS A 89 6.44 3.02 -12.23
CA LYS A 89 7.71 3.56 -11.71
C LYS A 89 7.54 4.19 -10.32
N TYR A 90 6.50 4.99 -10.13
CA TYR A 90 6.23 5.70 -8.88
C TYR A 90 5.75 4.76 -7.78
N GLU A 91 4.87 3.80 -8.09
CA GLU A 91 4.48 2.74 -7.14
C GLU A 91 5.69 1.92 -6.68
N LYS A 92 6.61 1.58 -7.59
CA LYS A 92 7.85 0.88 -7.22
C LYS A 92 8.73 1.72 -6.30
N LYS A 93 8.81 3.03 -6.53
CA LYS A 93 9.57 3.96 -5.69
C LYS A 93 8.96 4.06 -4.29
N ALA A 94 7.64 4.22 -4.19
CA ALA A 94 6.91 4.25 -2.91
C ALA A 94 7.11 2.94 -2.13
N ASN A 95 6.95 1.78 -2.79
CA ASN A 95 7.22 0.48 -2.20
C ASN A 95 8.66 0.32 -1.71
N THR A 96 9.64 0.78 -2.49
CA THR A 96 11.06 0.70 -2.11
C THR A 96 11.33 1.56 -0.88
N PHE A 97 10.75 2.76 -0.83
CA PHE A 97 10.88 3.65 0.32
C PHE A 97 10.24 3.04 1.57
N ALA A 98 9.02 2.51 1.47
CA ALA A 98 8.34 1.84 2.58
C ALA A 98 9.12 0.63 3.13
N LYS A 99 9.70 -0.20 2.24
CA LYS A 99 10.59 -1.31 2.62
C LYS A 99 11.83 -0.83 3.38
N LYS A 100 12.45 0.28 2.94
CA LYS A 100 13.60 0.88 3.64
C LYS A 100 13.22 1.38 5.04
N ILE A 101 12.04 1.98 5.21
CA ILE A 101 11.55 2.42 6.53
C ILE A 101 11.30 1.22 7.45
N LEU A 102 10.64 0.16 6.96
CA LEU A 102 10.49 -1.08 7.72
C LEU A 102 11.83 -1.68 8.14
N LEU A 103 12.79 -1.74 7.21
CA LEU A 103 14.13 -2.28 7.48
C LEU A 103 14.85 -1.47 8.56
N LYS A 104 14.79 -0.13 8.51
CA LYS A 104 15.36 0.74 9.54
C LYS A 104 14.71 0.52 10.91
N LYS A 105 13.40 0.27 10.95
CA LYS A 105 12.66 0.08 12.22
C LYS A 105 12.93 -1.26 12.87
N TYR A 106 12.91 -2.34 12.08
CA TYR A 106 12.82 -3.71 12.61
C TYR A 106 14.05 -4.59 12.32
N GLY A 107 14.97 -4.15 11.45
CA GLY A 107 16.04 -5.01 10.94
C GLY A 107 15.52 -6.08 9.97
N LEU A 108 16.44 -6.83 9.35
CA LEU A 108 16.15 -7.63 8.15
C LEU A 108 15.16 -8.80 8.37
N PRO A 109 15.33 -9.73 9.33
CA PRO A 109 14.44 -10.90 9.37
C PRO A 109 13.00 -10.48 9.67
N THR A 110 12.83 -9.58 10.64
CA THR A 110 11.51 -9.09 11.06
C THR A 110 10.84 -8.23 9.99
N ALA A 111 11.56 -7.33 9.31
CA ALA A 111 10.99 -6.51 8.24
C ALA A 111 10.50 -7.36 7.06
N LEU A 112 11.23 -8.44 6.73
CA LEU A 112 10.84 -9.36 5.67
C LEU A 112 9.56 -10.13 6.02
N GLU A 113 9.45 -10.63 7.25
CA GLU A 113 8.25 -11.32 7.74
C GLU A 113 7.02 -10.39 7.74
N ILE A 114 7.17 -9.17 8.27
CA ILE A 114 6.11 -8.16 8.25
C ILE A 114 5.66 -7.87 6.81
N TYR A 115 6.60 -7.66 5.89
CA TYR A 115 6.27 -7.38 4.50
C TYR A 115 5.55 -8.54 3.80
N LYS A 116 5.96 -9.80 4.06
CA LYS A 116 5.24 -10.98 3.56
C LYS A 116 3.80 -11.03 4.08
N ASN A 117 3.59 -10.75 5.36
CA ASN A 117 2.25 -10.71 5.95
C ASN A 117 1.39 -9.58 5.35
N ILE A 118 1.97 -8.40 5.08
CA ILE A 118 1.29 -7.31 4.38
C ILE A 118 0.88 -7.72 2.96
N ILE A 119 1.79 -8.30 2.18
CA ILE A 119 1.46 -8.79 0.83
C ILE A 119 0.31 -9.79 0.90
N TYR A 120 0.35 -10.70 1.86
CA TYR A 120 -0.67 -11.71 2.01
C TYR A 120 -2.05 -11.10 2.28
N GLU A 121 -2.15 -10.21 3.27
CA GLU A 121 -3.42 -9.58 3.67
C GLU A 121 -4.00 -8.65 2.59
N PHE A 122 -3.17 -7.86 1.89
CA PHE A 122 -3.67 -6.86 0.92
C PHE A 122 -3.79 -7.37 -0.51
N TYR A 123 -2.92 -8.27 -0.95
CA TYR A 123 -2.89 -8.70 -2.35
C TYR A 123 -3.39 -10.13 -2.49
N ILE A 124 -2.84 -11.08 -1.73
CA ILE A 124 -3.16 -12.50 -1.94
C ILE A 124 -4.58 -12.82 -1.49
N LYS A 125 -5.02 -12.26 -0.36
CA LYS A 125 -6.39 -12.41 0.14
C LYS A 125 -7.42 -11.81 -0.80
N ASP A 126 -7.18 -10.59 -1.29
CA ASP A 126 -8.07 -9.93 -2.25
C ASP A 126 -8.12 -10.66 -3.60
N ILE A 127 -6.99 -11.20 -4.08
CA ILE A 127 -6.93 -12.08 -5.26
C ILE A 127 -7.76 -13.35 -5.01
N ASN A 128 -7.61 -13.98 -3.85
CA ASN A 128 -8.31 -15.23 -3.54
C ASN A 128 -9.82 -15.01 -3.33
N ASP A 129 -10.22 -13.90 -2.72
CA ASP A 129 -11.62 -13.56 -2.51
C ASP A 129 -12.30 -13.12 -3.80
N SER A 130 -11.59 -12.37 -4.65
CA SER A 130 -12.03 -12.11 -6.01
C SER A 130 -12.19 -13.43 -6.80
N LYS A 131 -11.41 -14.47 -6.46
CA LYS A 131 -11.35 -15.71 -7.26
C LYS A 131 -12.54 -16.56 -6.91
N LYS A 132 -12.80 -16.69 -5.62
CA LYS A 132 -14.04 -17.27 -5.10
C LYS A 132 -15.28 -16.56 -5.64
N LYS A 133 -15.25 -15.23 -5.79
CA LYS A 133 -16.37 -14.49 -6.42
C LYS A 133 -16.48 -14.78 -7.91
N PHE A 134 -15.36 -14.85 -8.62
CA PHE A 134 -15.31 -15.21 -10.03
C PHE A 134 -15.84 -16.63 -10.27
N ASP A 135 -15.32 -17.61 -9.55
CA ASP A 135 -15.72 -19.02 -9.62
C ASP A 135 -17.23 -19.16 -9.31
N LYS A 136 -17.73 -18.48 -8.27
CA LYS A 136 -19.18 -18.41 -7.98
C LYS A 136 -19.99 -17.72 -9.07
N SER A 137 -19.43 -16.73 -9.76
CA SER A 137 -20.09 -16.04 -10.87
C SER A 137 -20.14 -16.90 -12.12
N LEU A 138 -19.08 -17.66 -12.39
CA LEU A 138 -19.01 -18.66 -13.45
C LEU A 138 -20.04 -19.77 -13.23
N GLU A 139 -20.12 -20.29 -12.01
CA GLU A 139 -21.13 -21.29 -11.62
C GLU A 139 -22.56 -20.77 -11.77
N LYS A 140 -22.81 -19.46 -11.57
CA LYS A 140 -24.17 -18.90 -11.58
C LYS A 140 -24.65 -18.32 -12.91
N ARG A 141 -23.77 -17.76 -13.77
CA ARG A 141 -24.22 -16.93 -14.90
C ARG A 141 -23.43 -17.09 -16.20
N GLY A 142 -22.39 -17.91 -16.25
CA GLY A 142 -21.44 -17.91 -17.37
C GLY A 142 -20.51 -16.69 -17.33
N PHE A 143 -19.37 -16.82 -17.99
CA PHE A 143 -18.16 -15.99 -17.92
C PHE A 143 -18.37 -14.46 -17.83
N ASN A 144 -17.72 -13.81 -16.84
CA ASN A 144 -17.61 -12.34 -16.74
C ASN A 144 -16.18 -11.85 -17.09
N PRO A 145 -15.97 -11.21 -18.26
CA PRO A 145 -14.65 -10.79 -18.75
C PRO A 145 -13.93 -9.72 -17.91
N GLU A 146 -14.68 -8.87 -17.20
CA GLU A 146 -14.08 -7.77 -16.43
C GLU A 146 -13.28 -8.28 -15.23
N ILE A 147 -13.76 -9.36 -14.61
CA ILE A 147 -13.08 -10.01 -13.50
C ILE A 147 -11.83 -10.76 -13.99
N PHE A 148 -11.88 -11.37 -15.18
CA PHE A 148 -10.75 -12.08 -15.79
C PHE A 148 -9.56 -11.15 -16.13
N ASN A 149 -9.83 -9.93 -16.58
CA ASN A 149 -8.78 -8.94 -16.87
C ASN A 149 -8.06 -8.46 -15.60
N PHE A 150 -8.76 -8.39 -14.46
CA PHE A 150 -8.14 -8.11 -13.16
C PHE A 150 -7.23 -9.28 -12.70
N TYR A 151 -7.63 -10.54 -12.95
CA TYR A 151 -6.79 -11.72 -12.69
C TYR A 151 -5.46 -11.71 -13.43
N GLN A 152 -5.50 -11.41 -14.74
CA GLN A 152 -4.29 -11.34 -15.54
C GLN A 152 -3.35 -10.22 -15.08
N TYR A 153 -3.90 -9.08 -14.65
CA TYR A 153 -3.11 -7.98 -14.10
C TYR A 153 -2.34 -8.37 -12.82
N LEU A 154 -2.93 -9.20 -11.96
CA LEU A 154 -2.34 -9.60 -10.68
C LEU A 154 -1.27 -10.70 -10.82
N GLN A 155 -1.40 -11.59 -11.82
CA GLN A 155 -0.34 -12.56 -12.15
C GLN A 155 0.95 -11.91 -12.67
N LEU A 156 0.89 -10.65 -13.10
CA LEU A 156 2.04 -9.90 -13.63
C LEU A 156 2.84 -9.15 -12.55
N LEU A 157 2.49 -9.28 -11.26
CA LEU A 157 3.29 -8.75 -10.16
C LEU A 157 4.42 -9.75 -9.82
N PRO A 158 5.70 -9.44 -10.11
CA PRO A 158 6.80 -10.31 -9.75
C PRO A 158 7.05 -10.19 -8.24
N LEU A 159 6.49 -11.11 -7.45
CA LEU A 159 6.60 -11.10 -5.99
C LEU A 159 7.95 -11.63 -5.46
N GLU A 160 8.79 -12.23 -6.31
CA GLU A 160 9.94 -13.02 -5.83
C GLU A 160 11.33 -12.36 -5.91
N ASN A 161 11.50 -11.16 -6.48
CA ASN A 161 12.85 -10.62 -6.74
C ASN A 161 13.14 -9.20 -6.19
N GLU A 162 12.35 -8.67 -5.25
CA GLU A 162 12.49 -7.27 -4.81
C GLU A 162 13.20 -7.03 -3.46
N PHE A 163 13.70 -8.07 -2.79
CA PHE A 163 14.55 -7.95 -1.60
C PHE A 163 15.95 -8.52 -1.88
N ASP A 164 16.63 -7.96 -2.88
CA ASP A 164 18.06 -8.18 -3.06
C ASP A 164 18.83 -7.19 -2.17
N GLU A 165 19.48 -7.70 -1.13
CA GLU A 165 20.22 -6.92 -0.13
C GLU A 165 21.27 -5.99 -0.78
N LYS A 166 21.80 -6.37 -1.96
CA LYS A 166 22.76 -5.56 -2.73
C LYS A 166 22.15 -4.30 -3.36
N LYS A 167 20.82 -4.23 -3.52
CA LYS A 167 20.12 -3.06 -4.09
C LYS A 167 19.54 -2.11 -3.04
N LEU A 168 19.60 -2.48 -1.76
CA LEU A 168 19.07 -1.70 -0.64
C LEU A 168 20.14 -0.98 0.18
N ARG A 169 21.43 -1.29 -0.03
CA ARG A 169 22.59 -0.55 0.48
C ARG A 169 22.90 0.66 -0.39
#